data_AF-A0A5A7ZPI5-F1
#
_entry.id   AF-A0A5A7ZPI5-F1
#
_cell.length_a   1.000
_cell.length_b   1.000
_cell.length_c   1.000
_cell.angle_alpha   90.00
_cell.angle_beta   90.00
_cell.angle_gamma   90.00
#
_symmetry.space_group_name_H-M   'P 1'
#
loop_
_entity.id
_entity.type
_entity.pdbx_description
1 polymer ?
#
loop_
_entity_poly.entity_id
_entity_poly.type
_entity_poly.pdbx_seq_one_letter_code
_entity_poly.pdbx_strand_id
1 'polypeptide(L)' 'MTHKELKAALNALGLTQMGASRLFSVDGRTVRKWVAGDAPIPGSVALCLNLMIHYGVRPDVAEALK' A
#
# COMPACT_ATOMS: atom_id res chain seq x y z
N MET A 1 6.09 -5.58 7.79
CA MET A 1 4.74 -5.00 7.87
C MET A 1 3.73 -6.12 8.01
N THR A 2 2.83 -6.05 8.98
CA THR A 2 1.72 -6.98 9.19
C THR A 2 0.47 -6.53 8.43
N HIS A 3 -0.54 -7.40 8.30
CA HIS A 3 -1.81 -7.06 7.68
C HIS A 3 -2.55 -5.90 8.40
N LYS A 4 -2.38 -5.76 9.72
CA LYS A 4 -2.93 -4.65 10.51
C LYS A 4 -2.20 -3.34 10.23
N GLU A 5 -0.87 -3.38 10.17
CA GLU A 5 -0.05 -2.23 9.81
C GLU A 5 -0.33 -1.76 8.39
N LEU A 6 -0.54 -2.69 7.44
CA LEU A 6 -0.96 -2.34 6.09
C LEU A 6 -2.29 -1.59 6.08
N LYS A 7 -3.32 -2.11 6.79
CA LYS A 7 -4.62 -1.41 6.91
C LYS A 7 -4.44 0.00 7.47
N ALA A 8 -3.64 0.16 8.51
CA ALA A 8 -3.35 1.46 9.11
C ALA A 8 -2.63 2.38 8.13
N ALA A 9 -1.63 1.89 7.40
CA ALA A 9 -0.90 2.66 6.40
C ALA A 9 -1.79 3.13 5.24
N LEU A 10 -2.65 2.25 4.72
CA LEU A 10 -3.61 2.60 3.67
C LEU A 10 -4.58 3.69 4.17
N ASN A 11 -5.11 3.56 5.39
CA ASN A 11 -5.98 4.57 5.97
C ASN A 11 -5.27 5.91 6.18
N ALA A 12 -4.03 5.89 6.69
CA ALA A 12 -3.23 7.10 6.92
C ALA A 12 -2.94 7.86 5.62
N LEU A 13 -2.78 7.14 4.51
CA LEU A 13 -2.53 7.69 3.19
C LEU A 13 -3.82 7.98 2.39
N GLY A 14 -5.01 7.71 2.95
CA GLY A 14 -6.28 7.84 2.23
C GLY A 14 -6.42 6.89 1.04
N LEU A 15 -5.68 5.78 1.03
CA LEU A 15 -5.70 4.79 -0.04
C LEU A 15 -6.79 3.74 0.18
N THR A 16 -7.60 3.50 -0.85
CA THR A 16 -8.44 2.30 -0.92
C THR A 16 -7.60 1.09 -1.35
N GLN A 17 -8.12 -0.13 -1.15
CA GLN A 17 -7.46 -1.34 -1.67
C GLN A 17 -7.29 -1.31 -3.20
N MET A 18 -8.26 -0.73 -3.91
CA MET A 18 -8.17 -0.52 -5.36
C MET A 18 -7.16 0.57 -5.74
N GLY A 19 -7.04 1.63 -4.93
CA GLY A 19 -6.00 2.64 -5.10
C GLY A 19 -4.60 2.03 -4.91
N ALA A 20 -4.43 1.20 -3.89
CA ALA A 20 -3.19 0.46 -3.66
C ALA A 20 -2.88 -0.52 -4.81
N SER A 21 -3.89 -1.18 -5.39
CA SER A 21 -3.66 -2.10 -6.50
C SER A 21 -3.12 -1.38 -7.74
N ARG A 22 -3.63 -0.18 -8.03
CA ARG A 22 -3.12 0.70 -9.10
C ARG A 22 -1.72 1.22 -8.76
N LEU A 23 -1.53 1.71 -7.53
CA LEU A 23 -0.26 2.23 -7.05
C LEU A 23 0.86 1.18 -7.09
N PHE A 24 0.58 -0.10 -6.92
CA PHE A 24 1.62 -1.14 -6.96
C PHE A 24 1.57 -1.99 -8.23
N SER A 25 0.72 -1.64 -9.20
CA SER A 25 0.52 -2.41 -10.44
C SER A 25 0.28 -3.89 -10.20
N VAL A 26 -0.58 -4.21 -9.22
CA VAL A 26 -0.98 -5.58 -8.87
C VAL A 26 -2.49 -5.75 -8.96
N ASP A 27 -2.96 -7.00 -9.06
CA ASP A 27 -4.39 -7.29 -9.03
C ASP A 27 -5.03 -6.94 -7.66
N GLY A 28 -6.29 -6.52 -7.68
CA GLY A 28 -7.04 -6.19 -6.46
C GLY A 28 -7.20 -7.38 -5.50
N ARG A 29 -7.21 -8.62 -6.01
CA ARG A 29 -7.18 -9.84 -5.20
C ARG A 29 -5.87 -9.98 -4.43
N THR A 30 -4.74 -9.58 -5.01
CA THR A 30 -3.45 -9.60 -4.34
C THR A 30 -3.45 -8.67 -3.14
N VAL A 31 -3.92 -7.42 -3.32
CA VAL A 31 -4.07 -6.46 -2.21
C VAL A 31 -5.04 -6.98 -1.14
N ARG A 32 -6.17 -7.57 -1.56
CA ARG A 32 -7.14 -8.16 -0.63
C ARG A 32 -6.52 -9.24 0.25
N LYS A 33 -5.71 -10.14 -0.33
CA LYS A 33 -5.00 -11.18 0.42
C LYS A 33 -4.02 -10.59 1.43
N TRP A 34 -3.27 -9.54 1.07
CA TRP A 34 -2.39 -8.85 2.01
C TRP A 34 -3.16 -8.23 3.18
N VAL A 35 -4.29 -7.58 2.89
CA VAL A 35 -5.14 -6.94 3.89
C VAL A 35 -5.83 -7.96 4.80
N ALA A 36 -6.20 -9.12 4.28
CA ALA A 36 -6.77 -10.23 5.04
C ALA A 36 -5.72 -10.95 5.90
N GLY A 37 -4.44 -10.89 5.52
CA GLY A 37 -3.37 -11.68 6.14
C GLY A 37 -3.18 -13.06 5.50
N ASP A 38 -3.88 -13.33 4.39
CA ASP A 38 -3.81 -14.60 3.65
C ASP A 38 -2.55 -14.72 2.77
N ALA A 39 -1.81 -13.62 2.61
CA ALA A 39 -0.54 -13.59 1.90
C ALA A 39 0.43 -12.59 2.54
N PRO A 40 1.74 -12.87 2.53
CA PRO A 40 2.74 -11.93 3.00
C PRO A 40 2.78 -10.67 2.14
N ILE A 41 3.04 -9.54 2.78
CA ILE A 41 3.22 -8.25 2.12
C ILE A 41 4.66 -8.16 1.59
N PRO A 42 4.89 -7.87 0.30
CA PRO A 42 6.23 -7.69 -0.23
C PRO A 42 6.99 -6.58 0.50
N GLY A 43 8.29 -6.79 0.73
CA GLY A 43 9.15 -5.81 1.41
C GLY A 43 9.19 -4.45 0.71
N SER A 44 9.16 -4.44 -0.63
CA SER A 44 9.10 -3.22 -1.44
C SER A 44 7.82 -2.40 -1.18
N VAL A 45 6.66 -3.06 -1.12
CA VAL A 45 5.38 -2.42 -0.80
C VAL A 45 5.41 -1.80 0.59
N ALA A 46 5.91 -2.55 1.58
CA ALA A 46 6.06 -2.04 2.95
C ALA A 46 7.00 -0.83 3.02
N LEU A 47 8.13 -0.88 2.31
CA LEU A 47 9.10 0.21 2.25
C LEU A 47 8.49 1.47 1.62
N CYS A 48 7.82 1.35 0.47
CA CYS A 48 7.16 2.47 -0.19
C CYS A 48 6.10 3.13 0.70
N LEU A 49 5.24 2.34 1.34
CA LEU A 49 4.22 2.86 2.26
C LEU A 49 4.84 3.62 3.44
N ASN A 50 5.89 3.05 4.04
CA ASN A 50 6.59 3.69 5.16
C ASN A 50 7.29 4.99 4.73
N LEU A 51 7.93 5.02 3.55
CA LEU A 51 8.55 6.22 3.01
C LEU A 51 7.50 7.31 2.73
N MET A 52 6.37 6.94 2.14
CA MET A 52 5.29 7.90 1.89
C MET A 52 4.76 8.50 3.19
N ILE A 53 4.54 7.69 4.22
CA ILE A 53 4.10 8.16 5.54
C ILE A 53 5.16 9.05 6.18
N HIS A 54 6.43 8.62 6.17
CA HIS A 54 7.52 9.33 6.84
C HIS A 54 7.80 10.71 6.22
N TYR A 55 7.76 10.80 4.88
CA TYR A 55 8.05 12.04 4.15
C TYR A 55 6.81 12.81 3.71
N GLY A 56 5.61 12.35 4.08
CA GLY A 56 4.35 12.99 3.67
C GLY A 56 4.09 12.97 2.16
N VAL A 57 4.65 11.99 1.44
CA VAL A 57 4.44 11.86 -0.01
C VAL A 57 3.02 11.38 -0.26
N ARG A 58 2.25 12.17 -1.00
CA ARG A 58 0.88 11.82 -1.35
C ARG A 58 0.86 10.68 -2.39
N PRO A 59 -0.06 9.71 -2.28
CA PRO A 59 -0.11 8.56 -3.19
C PRO A 59 -0.26 8.91 -4.67
N ASP A 60 -0.96 9.98 -5.02
CA ASP A 60 -1.10 10.46 -6.40
C ASP A 60 0.19 11.05 -6.97
N VAL A 61 1.05 11.63 -6.12
CA VAL A 61 2.39 12.09 -6.51
C VAL A 61 3.29 10.88 -6.77
N ALA A 62 3.28 9.89 -5.87
CA ALA A 62 4.00 8.62 -6.08
C ALA A 62 3.48 7.86 -7.33
N GLU A 63 2.16 7.97 -7.55
CA GLU A 63 1.43 7.81 -8.81
C GLU A 63 2.24 8.10 -10.07
N ALA A 64 2.56 9.39 -10.18
CA ALA A 64 3.12 10.04 -11.35
C ALA A 64 4.64 9.89 -11.52
N LEU A 65 5.32 9.26 -10.56
CA LEU A 65 6.77 8.98 -10.63
C LEU A 65 7.11 7.63 -11.27
N LYS A 66 6.10 6.84 -11.63
CA LYS A 66 6.27 5.57 -12.33
C LYS A 66 6.39 5.76 -13.83
#